data_AF-A0A9W8PKX8-F1
#
_entry.id   AF-A0A9W8PKX8-F1
#
_cell.length_a   1.000
_cell.length_b   1.000
_cell.length_c   1.000
_cell.angle_alpha   90.00
_cell.angle_beta   90.00
_cell.angle_gamma   90.00
#
_symmetry.space_group_name_H-M   'P 1'
#
loop_
_entity.id
_entity.type
_entity.pdbx_description
1 polymer ?
#
loop_
_entity_poly.entity_id
_entity_poly.type
_entity_poly.pdbx_seq_one_letter_code
_entity_poly.pdbx_strand_id
1 'polypeptide(L)'
;MDEDSDFIPQITITASNWEQVPVMPFPMPLPDSRIVPPWEFFPAAPEPEPEPEAEIEPAFADRAAAEARAEQVVEDRFYCHLSTELFSEYKEMRVPADAFRAHCCRICGEEMSPTSLARHLGIWTGGREGPRLLCPAAPSLLEGAGVGWVPNLATDEAETEEDEEDEADEDEDKDEEGAYEPIYWDITEGAEVD
;
A
#
# COMPACT_ATOMS: atom_id res chain seq x y z
N MET A 1 71.48 -40.60 -4.88
CA MET A 1 71.56 -39.17 -5.17
C MET A 1 71.29 -39.05 -6.64
N ASP A 2 70.05 -38.74 -6.98
CA ASP A 2 69.68 -38.03 -8.19
C ASP A 2 68.52 -37.14 -7.74
N GLU A 3 68.75 -35.84 -7.83
CA GLU A 3 67.84 -34.78 -7.43
C GLU A 3 66.62 -34.84 -8.36
N ASP A 4 65.45 -35.11 -7.79
CA ASP A 4 64.16 -34.85 -8.43
C ASP A 4 64.09 -33.34 -8.70
N SER A 5 64.62 -32.91 -9.85
CA SER A 5 64.50 -31.55 -10.34
C SER A 5 63.03 -31.29 -10.60
N ASP A 6 62.43 -30.44 -9.77
CA ASP A 6 61.09 -29.88 -9.94
C ASP A 6 60.96 -29.25 -11.33
N PHE A 7 60.47 -30.03 -12.29
CA PHE A 7 60.18 -29.54 -13.63
C PHE A 7 58.93 -28.67 -13.55
N ILE A 8 59.13 -27.37 -13.35
CA ILE A 8 58.04 -26.39 -13.39
C ILE A 8 57.58 -26.27 -14.85
N PRO A 9 56.35 -26.68 -15.20
CA PRO A 9 55.87 -26.58 -16.58
C PRO A 9 55.83 -25.10 -17.00
N GLN A 10 56.66 -24.74 -17.98
CA GLN A 10 56.67 -23.40 -18.58
C GLN A 10 55.59 -23.32 -19.66
N ILE A 11 54.65 -22.39 -19.51
CA ILE A 11 53.63 -22.09 -20.52
C ILE A 11 54.20 -21.01 -21.44
N THR A 12 54.21 -21.25 -22.75
CA THR A 12 54.68 -20.28 -23.76
C THR A 12 53.53 -19.85 -24.66
N ILE A 13 53.48 -18.57 -25.04
CA ILE A 13 52.59 -18.05 -26.09
C ILE A 13 53.41 -17.64 -27.31
N THR A 14 52.84 -17.77 -28.50
CA THR A 14 53.50 -17.33 -29.75
C THR A 14 53.10 -15.89 -30.05
N ALA A 15 54.06 -14.98 -30.12
CA ALA A 15 53.85 -13.58 -30.48
C ALA A 15 53.58 -13.42 -31.99
N SER A 16 53.13 -12.23 -32.41
CA SER A 16 52.78 -11.94 -33.82
C SER A 16 53.96 -12.01 -34.80
N ASN A 17 55.18 -11.94 -34.29
CA ASN A 17 56.42 -12.17 -35.04
C ASN A 17 56.83 -13.66 -35.10
N TRP A 18 55.96 -14.58 -34.64
CA TRP A 18 56.19 -16.03 -34.52
C TRP A 18 57.23 -16.46 -33.48
N GLU A 19 57.65 -15.56 -32.60
CA GLU A 19 58.55 -15.87 -31.50
C GLU A 19 57.78 -16.46 -30.31
N GLN A 20 58.31 -17.49 -29.66
CA GLN A 20 57.72 -18.05 -28.45
C GLN A 20 58.18 -17.24 -27.23
N VAL A 21 57.23 -16.64 -26.53
CA VAL A 21 57.48 -15.85 -25.32
C VAL A 21 56.95 -16.63 -24.12
N PRO A 22 57.77 -16.89 -23.08
CA PRO A 22 57.31 -17.54 -21.87
C PRO A 22 56.31 -16.65 -21.14
N VAL A 23 55.14 -17.19 -20.83
CA VAL A 23 54.16 -16.53 -19.97
C VAL A 23 54.49 -16.92 -18.55
N MET A 24 54.84 -15.93 -17.74
CA MET A 24 54.85 -16.10 -16.29
C MET A 24 53.45 -16.53 -15.85
N PRO A 25 53.26 -17.74 -15.30
CA PRO A 25 51.99 -18.08 -14.66
C PRO A 25 51.74 -17.01 -13.58
N PHE A 26 50.47 -16.60 -13.45
CA PHE A 26 50.02 -15.52 -12.58
C PHE A 26 50.85 -15.40 -11.29
N PRO A 27 51.23 -14.18 -10.86
CA PRO A 27 52.02 -14.02 -9.65
C PRO A 27 51.36 -14.78 -8.50
N MET A 28 52.17 -15.50 -7.71
CA MET A 28 51.70 -16.23 -6.53
C MET A 28 50.70 -15.38 -5.74
N PRO A 29 49.60 -15.96 -5.25
CA PRO A 29 48.61 -15.22 -4.48
C PRO A 29 49.33 -14.46 -3.37
N LEU A 30 49.13 -13.14 -3.34
CA LEU A 30 49.69 -12.29 -2.31
C LEU A 30 49.24 -12.83 -0.94
N PRO A 31 50.10 -12.82 0.08
CA PRO A 31 49.72 -13.27 1.41
C PRO A 31 48.51 -12.46 1.89
N ASP A 32 47.55 -13.10 2.56
CA ASP A 32 46.25 -12.50 2.95
C ASP A 32 46.39 -11.15 3.66
N SER A 33 47.49 -10.95 4.38
CA SER A 33 47.89 -9.66 4.98
C SER A 33 48.01 -8.47 4.02
N ARG A 34 48.04 -8.71 2.70
CA ARG A 34 48.14 -7.70 1.63
C ARG A 34 46.90 -7.66 0.73
N ILE A 35 45.88 -8.45 1.05
CA ILE A 35 44.59 -8.38 0.37
C ILE A 35 43.87 -7.16 0.95
N VAL A 36 44.03 -6.04 0.27
CA VAL A 36 43.25 -4.83 0.54
C VAL A 36 41.88 -5.04 -0.12
N PRO A 37 40.77 -4.84 0.60
CA PRO A 37 39.46 -5.02 0.01
C PRO A 37 39.25 -4.05 -1.15
N PRO A 38 38.51 -4.47 -2.20
CA PRO A 38 38.47 -3.76 -3.48
C PRO A 38 38.00 -2.31 -3.38
N TRP A 39 37.23 -1.95 -2.34
CA TRP A 39 36.73 -0.59 -2.13
C TRP A 39 37.77 0.41 -1.61
N GLU A 40 38.91 -0.02 -1.07
CA GLU A 40 39.98 0.89 -0.61
C GLU A 40 40.93 1.34 -1.75
N PHE A 41 40.90 0.66 -2.89
CA PHE A 41 41.66 1.06 -4.08
C PHE A 41 41.03 2.22 -4.85
N PHE A 42 39.72 2.42 -4.66
CA PHE A 42 39.04 3.55 -5.25
C PHE A 42 39.16 4.72 -4.26
N PRO A 43 39.74 5.87 -4.67
CA PRO A 43 39.57 7.08 -3.87
C PRO A 43 38.08 7.26 -3.63
N ALA A 44 37.69 7.59 -2.40
CA ALA A 44 36.29 7.86 -2.06
C ALA A 44 35.73 8.74 -3.17
N ALA A 45 34.77 8.20 -3.92
CA ALA A 45 34.11 8.97 -4.97
C ALA A 45 33.65 10.28 -4.31
N PRO A 46 33.88 11.45 -4.94
CA PRO A 46 33.24 12.67 -4.45
C PRO A 46 31.77 12.32 -4.24
N GLU A 47 31.23 12.67 -3.06
CA GLU A 47 29.84 12.37 -2.71
C GLU A 47 29.00 12.64 -3.95
N PRO A 48 28.25 11.64 -4.47
CA PRO A 48 27.46 11.86 -5.66
C PRO A 48 26.60 13.08 -5.37
N GLU A 49 26.79 14.14 -6.15
CA GLU A 49 25.83 15.25 -6.15
C GLU A 49 24.46 14.60 -6.29
N PRO A 50 23.48 14.97 -5.44
CA PRO A 50 22.19 14.30 -5.41
C PRO A 50 21.68 14.20 -6.84
N GLU A 51 21.41 12.98 -7.31
CA GLU A 51 20.73 12.78 -8.58
C GLU A 51 19.52 13.73 -8.58
N PRO A 52 19.31 14.52 -9.65
CA PRO A 52 18.14 15.38 -9.70
C PRO A 52 16.93 14.48 -9.51
N GLU A 53 16.26 14.65 -8.38
CA GLU A 53 14.93 14.10 -8.13
C GLU A 53 14.15 14.34 -9.41
N ALA A 54 13.60 13.27 -9.99
CA ALA A 54 12.78 13.39 -11.18
C ALA A 54 11.77 14.51 -10.90
N GLU A 55 11.91 15.63 -11.61
CA GLU A 55 10.97 16.74 -11.56
C GLU A 55 9.66 16.21 -12.15
N ILE A 56 8.89 15.52 -11.32
CA ILE A 56 7.46 15.34 -11.56
C ILE A 56 6.96 16.77 -11.61
N GLU A 57 6.53 17.24 -12.79
CA GLU A 57 6.05 18.62 -12.88
C GLU A 57 5.01 18.83 -11.77
N PRO A 58 5.08 19.95 -11.02
CA PRO A 58 4.30 20.12 -9.79
C PRO A 58 2.80 19.87 -10.01
N ALA A 59 2.29 20.17 -11.20
CA ALA A 59 0.91 19.89 -11.60
C ALA A 59 0.52 18.39 -11.57
N PHE A 60 1.42 17.47 -11.89
CA PHE A 60 1.15 16.02 -11.85
C PHE A 60 1.28 15.44 -10.44
N ALA A 61 2.24 15.93 -9.65
CA ALA A 61 2.39 15.54 -8.25
C ALA A 61 1.17 15.99 -7.42
N ASP A 62 0.69 17.22 -7.66
CA ASP A 62 -0.51 17.76 -7.03
C ASP A 62 -1.76 16.96 -7.42
N ARG A 63 -1.86 16.51 -8.68
CA ARG A 63 -2.97 15.69 -9.15
C ARG A 63 -2.96 14.30 -8.51
N ALA A 64 -1.83 13.60 -8.50
CA ALA A 64 -1.72 12.28 -7.88
C ALA A 64 -2.02 12.34 -6.36
N ALA A 65 -1.53 13.38 -5.69
CA ALA A 65 -1.85 13.61 -4.28
C ALA A 65 -3.34 13.93 -4.05
N ALA A 66 -3.99 14.65 -4.98
CA ALA A 66 -5.42 14.92 -4.91
C ALA A 66 -6.27 13.66 -5.14
N GLU A 67 -5.88 12.81 -6.10
CA GLU A 67 -6.53 11.53 -6.38
C GLU A 67 -6.41 10.58 -5.17
N ALA A 68 -5.22 10.43 -4.58
CA ALA A 68 -5.01 9.63 -3.38
C ALA A 68 -5.85 10.14 -2.18
N ARG A 69 -5.99 11.46 -2.01
CA ARG A 69 -6.87 12.05 -0.98
C ARG A 69 -8.33 11.73 -1.24
N ALA A 70 -8.79 11.78 -2.50
CA ALA A 70 -10.17 11.46 -2.85
C ALA A 70 -10.50 9.98 -2.55
N GLU A 71 -9.60 9.06 -2.88
CA GLU A 71 -9.74 7.65 -2.56
C GLU A 71 -9.74 7.39 -1.04
N GLN A 72 -8.89 8.10 -0.30
CA GLN A 72 -8.86 8.02 1.16
C GLN A 72 -10.18 8.49 1.79
N VAL A 73 -10.83 9.53 1.26
CA VAL A 73 -12.15 9.99 1.73
C VAL A 73 -13.22 8.91 1.53
N VAL A 74 -13.18 8.18 0.40
CA VAL A 74 -14.07 7.06 0.15
C VAL A 74 -13.80 5.93 1.15
N GLU A 75 -12.53 5.64 1.44
CA GLU A 75 -12.17 4.60 2.38
C GLU A 75 -12.57 4.95 3.82
N ASP A 76 -12.33 6.20 4.24
CA ASP A 76 -12.68 6.72 5.56
C ASP A 76 -14.18 6.54 5.85
N ARG A 77 -15.04 6.64 4.81
CA ARG A 77 -16.48 6.37 4.91
C ARG A 77 -16.79 4.97 5.43
N PHE A 78 -15.98 3.96 5.11
CA PHE A 78 -16.16 2.61 5.65
C PHE A 78 -15.86 2.54 7.15
N TYR A 79 -14.89 3.33 7.64
CA TYR A 79 -14.52 3.33 9.05
C TYR A 79 -15.42 4.22 9.91
N CYS A 80 -16.16 5.17 9.33
CA CYS A 80 -17.08 6.06 10.05
C CYS A 80 -18.00 5.32 11.04
N HIS A 81 -18.51 4.15 10.64
CA HIS A 81 -19.46 3.34 11.41
C HIS A 81 -18.86 2.59 12.61
N LEU A 82 -17.53 2.52 12.70
CA LEU A 82 -16.86 1.92 13.85
C LEU A 82 -16.98 2.84 15.07
N SER A 83 -16.88 2.30 16.29
CA SER A 83 -16.88 3.14 17.49
C SER A 83 -15.63 4.02 17.53
N THR A 84 -15.82 5.31 17.80
CA THR A 84 -14.70 6.28 17.86
C THR A 84 -13.78 5.98 19.05
N GLU A 85 -14.30 5.45 20.16
CA GLU A 85 -13.49 5.13 21.35
C GLU A 85 -12.45 4.03 21.11
N LEU A 86 -12.75 3.05 20.25
CA LEU A 86 -11.91 1.86 20.06
C LEU A 86 -11.07 1.93 18.78
N PHE A 87 -11.56 2.66 17.77
CA PHE A 87 -10.96 2.70 16.46
C PHE A 87 -10.50 4.10 16.05
N SER A 88 -10.40 5.06 16.99
CA SER A 88 -9.90 6.42 16.71
C SER A 88 -8.56 6.40 15.99
N GLU A 89 -7.62 5.57 16.45
CA GLU A 89 -6.29 5.44 15.84
C GLU A 89 -6.39 5.03 14.36
N TYR A 90 -7.29 4.09 14.02
CA TYR A 90 -7.46 3.61 12.64
C TYR A 90 -8.29 4.57 11.76
N LYS A 91 -9.20 5.34 12.36
CA LYS A 91 -9.95 6.41 11.67
C LYS A 91 -9.07 7.62 11.36
N GLU A 92 -8.20 8.00 12.29
CA GLU A 92 -7.33 9.16 12.18
C GLU A 92 -6.00 8.86 11.49
N MET A 93 -5.65 7.57 11.33
CA MET A 93 -4.46 7.14 10.61
C MET A 93 -4.52 7.58 9.16
N ARG A 94 -3.87 8.72 8.88
CA ARG A 94 -3.61 9.14 7.52
C ARG A 94 -2.43 8.38 6.96
N VAL A 95 -2.71 7.49 6.01
CA VAL A 95 -1.66 6.80 5.26
C VAL A 95 -1.05 7.80 4.28
N PRO A 96 0.30 7.96 4.26
CA PRO A 96 0.98 8.72 3.22
C PRO A 96 0.58 8.24 1.82
N ALA A 97 0.47 9.16 0.85
CA ALA A 97 -0.06 8.84 -0.48
C ALA A 97 0.73 7.74 -1.21
N ASP A 98 2.03 7.64 -0.93
CA ASP A 98 2.97 6.63 -1.44
C ASP A 98 2.76 5.24 -0.83
N ALA A 99 2.16 5.17 0.36
CA ALA A 99 1.86 3.92 1.06
C ALA A 99 0.37 3.54 1.02
N PHE A 100 -0.48 4.42 0.48
CA PHE A 100 -1.91 4.18 0.39
C PHE A 100 -2.21 3.03 -0.56
N ARG A 101 -2.95 2.04 -0.05
CA ARG A 101 -3.46 0.92 -0.86
C ARG A 101 -4.97 0.94 -0.75
N ALA A 102 -5.62 1.30 -1.85
CA ALA A 102 -7.07 1.24 -1.94
C ALA A 102 -7.57 -0.16 -1.57
N HIS A 103 -8.68 -0.19 -0.80
CA HIS A 103 -9.37 -1.42 -0.42
C HIS A 103 -8.58 -2.42 0.45
N CYS A 104 -7.59 -1.93 1.20
CA CYS A 104 -6.91 -2.69 2.24
C CYS A 104 -7.56 -2.40 3.61
N CYS A 105 -7.81 -3.43 4.42
CA CYS A 105 -8.29 -3.21 5.78
C CYS A 105 -7.17 -2.68 6.67
N ARG A 106 -7.34 -1.49 7.27
CA ARG A 106 -6.35 -0.86 8.18
C ARG A 106 -6.10 -1.64 9.46
N ILE A 107 -7.02 -2.53 9.85
CA ILE A 107 -6.93 -3.30 11.10
C ILE A 107 -6.11 -4.57 10.91
N CYS A 108 -6.36 -5.33 9.83
CA CYS A 108 -5.70 -6.61 9.58
C CYS A 108 -4.67 -6.59 8.43
N GLY A 109 -4.63 -5.52 7.64
CA GLY A 109 -3.74 -5.36 6.49
C GLY A 109 -4.13 -6.20 5.26
N GLU A 110 -5.32 -6.81 5.24
CA GLU A 110 -5.76 -7.67 4.15
C GLU A 110 -6.36 -6.84 3.00
N GLU A 111 -5.90 -7.11 1.77
CA GLU A 111 -6.44 -6.51 0.54
C GLU A 111 -7.72 -7.24 0.11
N MET A 112 -8.77 -6.49 -0.21
CA MET A 112 -10.07 -7.06 -0.57
C MET A 112 -10.88 -6.13 -1.47
N SER A 113 -11.98 -6.61 -2.07
CA SER A 113 -12.87 -5.73 -2.84
C SER A 113 -13.58 -4.73 -1.93
N PRO A 114 -14.02 -3.55 -2.41
CA PRO A 114 -14.77 -2.58 -1.60
C PRO A 114 -16.04 -3.18 -0.94
N THR A 115 -16.77 -4.03 -1.66
CA THR A 115 -17.92 -4.77 -1.11
C THR A 115 -17.51 -5.77 -0.02
N SER A 116 -16.34 -6.39 -0.16
CA SER A 116 -15.79 -7.28 0.85
C SER A 116 -15.29 -6.51 2.06
N LEU A 117 -14.67 -5.35 1.87
CA LEU A 117 -14.24 -4.45 2.96
C LEU A 117 -15.45 -3.96 3.77
N ALA A 118 -16.51 -3.52 3.11
CA ALA A 118 -17.74 -3.09 3.79
C ALA A 118 -18.35 -4.21 4.66
N ARG A 119 -18.39 -5.44 4.13
CA ARG A 119 -18.84 -6.63 4.87
C ARG A 119 -17.85 -7.03 5.97
N HIS A 120 -16.55 -6.88 5.73
CA HIS A 120 -15.49 -7.18 6.69
C HIS A 120 -15.57 -6.26 7.93
N LEU A 121 -15.87 -4.99 7.70
CA LEU A 121 -16.09 -3.97 8.74
C LEU A 121 -17.51 -3.98 9.31
N GLY A 122 -18.38 -4.90 8.89
CA GLY A 122 -19.71 -5.09 9.44
C GLY A 122 -20.75 -4.05 9.00
N ILE A 123 -20.47 -3.26 7.96
CA ILE A 123 -21.38 -2.26 7.38
C ILE A 123 -22.50 -2.96 6.61
N TRP A 124 -22.18 -4.04 5.90
CA TRP A 124 -23.14 -4.74 5.07
C TRP A 124 -23.39 -6.17 5.58
N THR A 125 -24.55 -6.36 6.19
CA THR A 125 -25.08 -7.69 6.54
C THR A 125 -26.32 -7.95 5.73
N GLY A 126 -26.14 -8.64 4.60
CA GLY A 126 -27.19 -9.00 3.64
C GLY A 126 -28.24 -10.01 4.16
N GLY A 127 -28.51 -10.08 5.47
CA GLY A 127 -29.62 -10.88 5.98
C GLY A 127 -29.61 -11.10 7.50
N ARG A 128 -30.80 -10.92 8.11
CA ARG A 128 -31.39 -11.33 9.42
C ARG A 128 -30.54 -11.37 10.70
N GLU A 129 -29.25 -11.67 10.63
CA GLU A 129 -28.31 -11.52 11.72
C GLU A 129 -27.70 -10.13 11.57
N GLY A 130 -27.90 -9.27 12.58
CA GLY A 130 -27.49 -7.87 12.53
C GLY A 130 -26.02 -7.66 12.19
N PRO A 131 -25.58 -6.39 12.07
CA PRO A 131 -24.20 -6.05 11.71
C PRO A 131 -23.22 -6.89 12.55
N ARG A 132 -22.19 -7.46 11.92
CA ARG A 132 -21.12 -8.22 12.59
C ARG A 132 -19.78 -7.87 11.99
N LEU A 133 -18.80 -7.57 12.84
CA LEU A 133 -17.43 -7.35 12.45
C LEU A 133 -16.78 -8.72 12.09
N LEU A 134 -16.35 -8.89 10.84
CA LEU A 134 -15.72 -10.13 10.36
C LEU A 134 -14.19 -10.05 10.34
N CYS A 135 -13.63 -8.89 10.66
CA CYS A 135 -12.18 -8.70 10.78
C CYS A 135 -11.59 -9.64 11.84
N PRO A 136 -10.63 -10.54 11.49
CA PRO A 136 -10.08 -11.49 12.46
C PRO A 136 -9.21 -10.84 13.53
N ALA A 137 -8.59 -9.70 13.22
CA ALA A 137 -7.75 -8.95 14.16
C ALA A 137 -8.56 -8.06 15.11
N ALA A 138 -9.78 -7.70 14.75
CA ALA A 138 -10.58 -6.78 15.54
C ALA A 138 -11.07 -7.35 16.89
N PRO A 139 -11.48 -8.63 17.03
CA PRO A 139 -11.77 -9.22 18.33
C PRO A 139 -10.62 -9.06 19.34
N SER A 140 -9.37 -9.26 18.90
CA SER A 140 -8.21 -9.09 19.78
C SER A 140 -8.01 -7.64 20.24
N LEU A 141 -8.32 -6.66 19.39
CA LEU A 141 -8.30 -5.24 19.77
C LEU A 141 -9.40 -4.91 20.79
N LEU A 142 -10.60 -5.46 20.58
CA LEU A 142 -11.76 -5.27 21.45
C LEU A 142 -11.53 -5.92 22.83
N GLU A 143 -11.00 -7.15 22.86
CA GLU A 143 -10.62 -7.85 24.08
C GLU A 143 -9.51 -7.12 24.84
N GLY A 144 -8.50 -6.60 24.12
CA GLY A 144 -7.42 -5.81 24.70
C GLY A 144 -7.90 -4.49 25.33
N ALA A 145 -8.94 -3.89 24.75
CA ALA A 145 -9.59 -2.69 25.29
C ALA A 145 -10.63 -3.00 26.39
N GLY A 146 -11.05 -4.26 26.53
CA GLY A 146 -12.08 -4.67 27.48
C GLY A 146 -13.49 -4.23 27.09
N VAL A 147 -13.75 -3.96 25.80
CA VAL A 147 -15.02 -3.40 25.31
C VAL A 147 -15.65 -4.36 24.29
N GLY A 148 -16.94 -4.64 24.45
CA GLY A 148 -17.71 -5.39 23.46
C GLY A 148 -17.98 -4.56 22.21
N TRP A 149 -17.95 -5.18 21.04
CA TRP A 149 -18.30 -4.47 19.81
C TRP A 149 -19.79 -4.13 19.79
N VAL A 150 -20.09 -2.84 19.74
CA VAL A 150 -21.43 -2.30 19.52
C VAL A 150 -21.36 -1.55 18.18
N PRO A 151 -22.03 -2.03 17.14
CA PRO A 151 -22.11 -1.30 15.89
C PRO A 151 -22.75 0.05 16.19
N ASN A 152 -22.14 1.12 15.68
CA ASN A 152 -22.77 2.43 15.66
C ASN A 152 -23.86 2.34 14.57
N LEU A 153 -24.97 1.69 14.89
CA LEU A 153 -26.23 1.92 14.20
C LEU A 153 -26.43 3.41 14.36
N ALA A 154 -26.39 4.17 13.28
CA ALA A 154 -26.83 5.55 13.30
C ALA A 154 -28.27 5.49 13.82
N THR A 155 -28.45 5.67 15.13
CA THR A 155 -29.74 5.94 15.71
C THR A 155 -30.08 7.28 15.12
N ASP A 156 -31.15 7.31 14.33
CA ASP A 156 -31.72 8.47 13.68
C ASP A 156 -32.16 9.52 14.74
N GLU A 157 -31.20 10.14 15.43
CA GLU A 157 -31.37 11.43 16.11
C GLU A 157 -30.93 12.55 15.16
N ALA A 158 -31.24 12.39 13.88
CA ALA A 158 -31.58 13.56 13.08
C ALA A 158 -32.91 14.05 13.64
N GLU A 159 -32.83 14.87 14.69
CA GLU A 159 -33.90 15.79 15.05
C GLU A 159 -34.15 16.65 13.81
N THR A 160 -35.05 16.18 12.95
CA THR A 160 -35.72 17.02 11.98
C THR A 160 -36.48 18.04 12.81
N GLU A 161 -35.91 19.22 12.95
CA GLU A 161 -36.63 20.39 13.45
C GLU A 161 -37.86 20.53 12.56
N GLU A 162 -39.02 20.13 13.10
CA GLU A 162 -40.31 20.22 12.44
C GLU A 162 -40.58 21.71 12.19
N ASP A 163 -40.31 22.14 10.96
CA ASP A 163 -40.72 23.45 10.45
C ASP A 163 -42.24 23.37 10.23
N GLU A 164 -42.99 23.70 11.29
CA GLU A 164 -44.43 23.94 11.23
C GLU A 164 -44.72 25.18 10.38
N GLU A 165 -44.90 25.01 9.06
CA GLU A 165 -45.66 25.96 8.25
C GLU A 165 -46.79 25.24 7.49
N ASP A 166 -47.98 25.39 8.07
CA ASP A 166 -49.32 25.45 7.47
C ASP A 166 -49.37 25.59 5.93
N GLU A 167 -50.18 24.76 5.27
CA GLU A 167 -51.54 25.11 4.81
C GLU A 167 -52.12 23.97 3.96
N ALA A 168 -53.42 23.80 4.08
CA ALA A 168 -54.23 22.77 3.45
C ALA A 168 -54.21 22.78 1.92
N ASP A 169 -54.31 21.60 1.30
CA ASP A 169 -55.36 21.35 0.30
C ASP A 169 -55.50 19.85 -0.05
N GLU A 170 -56.72 19.52 -0.45
CA GLU A 170 -57.38 18.23 -0.55
C GLU A 170 -56.89 17.32 -1.70
N ASP A 171 -57.13 16.02 -1.52
CA ASP A 171 -57.39 14.97 -2.52
C ASP A 171 -56.30 14.60 -3.57
N GLU A 172 -55.77 13.37 -3.48
CA GLU A 172 -56.03 12.32 -4.49
C GLU A 172 -55.25 11.03 -4.19
N ASP A 173 -55.99 9.91 -4.17
CA ASP A 173 -55.49 8.54 -4.13
C ASP A 173 -54.41 8.29 -5.21
N LYS A 174 -53.20 7.88 -4.80
CA LYS A 174 -52.24 7.28 -5.73
C LYS A 174 -51.27 6.31 -5.05
N ASP A 175 -51.66 5.05 -5.09
CA ASP A 175 -50.86 3.86 -5.34
C ASP A 175 -49.36 3.94 -4.95
N GLU A 176 -49.12 3.39 -3.76
CA GLU A 176 -47.84 3.10 -3.13
C GLU A 176 -47.04 2.05 -3.94
N GLU A 177 -46.31 2.48 -4.97
CA GLU A 177 -45.11 1.77 -5.42
C GLU A 177 -43.90 2.45 -4.80
N GLY A 178 -43.50 1.95 -3.63
CA GLY A 178 -42.22 2.29 -2.99
C GLY A 178 -41.07 1.90 -3.92
N ALA A 179 -40.62 2.85 -4.73
CA ALA A 179 -39.37 2.79 -5.44
C ALA A 179 -38.25 2.76 -4.40
N TYR A 180 -37.82 1.56 -4.04
CA TYR A 180 -36.49 1.35 -3.47
C TYR A 180 -35.50 1.82 -4.53
N GLU A 181 -35.01 3.06 -4.42
CA GLU A 181 -33.86 3.52 -5.18
C GLU A 181 -32.67 2.69 -4.72
N PRO A 182 -32.18 1.72 -5.52
CA PRO A 182 -30.91 1.11 -5.22
C PRO A 182 -29.89 2.24 -5.37
N ILE A 183 -29.13 2.54 -4.32
CA ILE A 183 -27.98 3.44 -4.40
C ILE A 183 -27.02 2.81 -5.41
N TYR A 184 -27.17 3.20 -6.68
CA TYR A 184 -26.35 2.78 -7.78
C TYR A 184 -25.05 3.56 -7.61
N TRP A 185 -24.01 2.86 -7.14
CA TRP A 185 -22.67 3.39 -7.14
C TRP A 185 -22.20 3.42 -8.59
N ASP A 186 -22.48 4.53 -9.29
CA ASP A 186 -21.84 4.84 -10.57
C ASP A 186 -20.35 5.04 -10.32
N ILE A 187 -19.61 3.94 -10.32
CA ILE A 187 -18.17 3.92 -10.51
C ILE A 187 -18.01 4.33 -11.98
N THR A 188 -17.75 5.62 -12.22
CA THR A 188 -17.41 6.11 -13.54
C THR A 188 -16.11 5.44 -13.98
N GLU A 189 -16.21 4.37 -14.76
CA GLU A 189 -15.11 3.82 -15.55
C GLU A 189 -14.72 4.88 -16.59
N GLY A 190 -13.79 5.76 -16.21
CA GLY A 190 -13.09 6.64 -17.12
C GLY A 190 -12.08 5.85 -17.94
N ALA A 191 -12.55 5.05 -18.89
CA ALA A 191 -11.74 4.37 -19.88
C ALA A 191 -12.09 4.92 -21.27
N GLU A 192 -11.47 6.05 -21.63
CA GLU A 192 -11.27 6.41 -23.03
C GLU A 192 -9.77 6.60 -23.27
N VAL A 193 -9.17 5.50 -23.72
CA VAL A 193 -7.91 5.47 -24.45
C VAL A 193 -8.30 5.45 -25.93
N ASP A 194 -8.17 6.57 -26.62
CA ASP A 194 -7.51 6.70 -27.93
C ASP A 194 -7.38 8.20 -28.33
#